data_AF-A0A0Q5Q0V6-F1
#
_entry.id   AF-A0A0Q5Q0V6-F1
#
_cell.length_a   1.000
_cell.length_b   1.000
_cell.length_c   1.000
_cell.angle_alpha   90.00
_cell.angle_beta   90.00
_cell.angle_gamma   90.00
#
_symmetry.space_group_name_H-M   'P 1'
#
loop_
_entity.id
_entity.type
_entity.pdbx_description
1 polymer ?
#
loop_
_entity_poly.entity_id
_entity_poly.type
_entity_poly.pdbx_seq_one_letter_code
_entity_poly.pdbx_strand_id
1 'polypeptide(L)'
;MDTTRALHLLHEHRQGLSNQLTAAEAVVSVAGSDGGPALARAHWDLARLLRSYRLFKHAEVFCPAIAQGDTDERRSAADMMVNCDRAAARFDDYVLRFSGIGGTVPVGEPDRRAAMLALIAGIRAHLDNEGRAIERLMNDWRGMPVGMPPSQPAATSLYARR
;
A
#
# COMPACT_ATOMS: atom_id res chain seq x y z
N MET A 1 16.70 -12.44 4.95
CA MET A 1 16.41 -11.46 3.88
C MET A 1 17.59 -10.51 3.67
N ASP A 2 18.05 -10.33 2.43
CA ASP A 2 19.03 -9.29 2.10
C ASP A 2 18.41 -7.88 2.23
N THR A 3 18.81 -7.14 3.26
CA THR A 3 18.32 -5.78 3.55
C THR A 3 18.56 -4.82 2.38
N THR A 4 19.67 -4.98 1.65
CA THR A 4 19.99 -4.14 0.48
C THR A 4 18.97 -4.34 -0.62
N ARG A 5 18.68 -5.60 -0.95
CA ARG A 5 17.64 -5.95 -1.93
C ARG A 5 16.27 -5.45 -1.49
N ALA A 6 15.91 -5.62 -0.22
CA ALA A 6 14.61 -5.19 0.28
C ALA A 6 14.46 -3.66 0.27
N LEU A 7 15.52 -2.89 0.59
CA LEU A 7 15.52 -1.43 0.45
C LEU A 7 15.39 -1.01 -1.01
N HIS A 8 16.09 -1.67 -1.93
CA HIS A 8 15.94 -1.42 -3.37
C HIS A 8 14.48 -1.63 -3.83
N LEU A 9 13.88 -2.76 -3.48
CA LEU A 9 12.47 -3.07 -3.80
C LEU A 9 11.51 -2.05 -3.16
N LEU A 10 11.77 -1.61 -1.93
CA LEU A 10 11.00 -0.56 -1.27
C LEU A 10 11.02 0.73 -2.10
N HIS A 11 12.19 1.17 -2.55
CA HIS A 11 12.34 2.36 -3.37
C HIS A 11 11.64 2.20 -4.74
N GLU A 12 11.79 1.05 -5.41
CA GLU A 12 11.10 0.77 -6.67
C GLU A 12 9.58 0.84 -6.53
N HIS A 13 9.03 0.21 -5.49
CA HIS A 13 7.59 0.26 -5.23
C HIS A 13 7.10 1.68 -4.93
N ARG A 14 7.83 2.43 -4.09
CA ARG A 14 7.47 3.83 -3.76
C ARG A 14 7.54 4.73 -4.99
N GLN A 15 8.56 4.58 -5.83
CA GLN A 15 8.67 5.33 -7.08
C GLN A 15 7.52 4.99 -8.03
N GLY A 16 7.22 3.70 -8.21
CA GLY A 16 6.10 3.25 -9.04
C GLY A 16 4.75 3.81 -8.57
N LEU A 17 4.50 3.80 -7.26
CA LEU A 17 3.31 4.40 -6.67
C LEU A 17 3.27 5.92 -6.85
N SER A 18 4.38 6.62 -6.63
CA SER A 18 4.46 8.07 -6.82
C SER A 18 4.15 8.48 -8.26
N ASN A 19 4.71 7.75 -9.23
CA ASN A 19 4.44 7.96 -10.65
C ASN A 19 2.95 7.74 -10.97
N GLN A 20 2.35 6.65 -10.45
CA GLN A 20 0.94 6.37 -10.68
C GLN A 20 0.00 7.39 -10.02
N LEU A 21 0.31 7.84 -8.81
CA LEU A 21 -0.46 8.88 -8.12
C LEU A 21 -0.44 10.19 -8.91
N THR A 22 0.71 10.55 -9.47
CA THR A 22 0.87 11.72 -10.34
C THR A 22 0.05 11.58 -11.63
N ALA A 23 0.09 10.41 -12.27
CA ALA A 23 -0.72 10.13 -13.45
C ALA A 23 -2.22 10.19 -13.13
N ALA A 24 -2.65 9.61 -12.01
CA ALA A 24 -4.05 9.64 -11.57
C ALA A 24 -4.51 11.08 -11.27
N GLU A 25 -3.69 11.88 -10.59
CA GLU A 25 -3.96 13.29 -10.30
C GLU A 25 -4.15 14.11 -11.59
N ALA A 26 -3.32 13.86 -12.61
CA ALA A 26 -3.45 14.50 -13.91
C ALA A 26 -4.77 14.13 -14.61
N VAL A 27 -5.14 12.85 -14.62
CA VAL A 27 -6.44 12.39 -15.16
C VAL A 27 -7.60 13.07 -14.45
N VAL A 28 -7.58 13.10 -13.12
CA VAL A 28 -8.62 13.72 -12.28
C VAL A 28 -8.69 15.23 -12.49
N SER A 29 -7.59 15.88 -12.83
CA SER A 29 -7.53 17.34 -13.00
C SER A 29 -8.08 17.80 -14.35
N VAL A 30 -7.97 16.97 -15.39
CA VAL A 30 -8.37 17.30 -16.77
C VAL A 30 -9.71 16.67 -17.15
N ALA A 31 -10.16 15.64 -16.43
CA ALA A 31 -11.43 14.98 -16.70
C ALA A 31 -12.63 15.94 -16.58
N GLY A 32 -13.29 16.19 -17.71
CA GLY A 32 -14.68 16.64 -17.76
C GLY A 32 -15.66 15.48 -17.54
N SER A 33 -16.94 15.67 -17.90
CA SER A 33 -18.00 14.65 -17.75
C SER A 33 -17.71 13.31 -18.43
N ASP A 34 -16.85 13.29 -19.46
CA ASP A 34 -16.57 12.11 -20.28
C ASP A 34 -15.35 11.29 -19.79
N GLY A 35 -14.69 11.73 -18.71
CA GLY A 35 -13.47 11.10 -18.18
C GLY A 35 -13.66 9.77 -17.45
N GLY A 36 -14.88 9.23 -17.40
CA GLY A 36 -15.25 8.04 -16.62
C GLY A 36 -14.32 6.82 -16.82
N PRO A 37 -14.07 6.37 -18.07
CA PRO A 37 -13.20 5.22 -18.31
C PRO A 37 -11.75 5.43 -17.89
N ALA A 38 -11.19 6.63 -18.11
CA ALA A 38 -9.82 6.95 -17.73
C ALA A 38 -9.66 6.98 -16.20
N LEU A 39 -10.65 7.53 -15.48
CA LEU A 39 -10.66 7.54 -14.03
C LEU A 39 -10.80 6.13 -13.45
N ALA A 40 -11.71 5.31 -14.01
CA ALA A 40 -11.87 3.92 -13.60
C ALA A 40 -10.56 3.13 -13.80
N ARG A 41 -9.86 3.36 -14.92
CA ARG A 41 -8.55 2.73 -15.17
C ARG A 41 -7.51 3.17 -14.14
N ALA A 42 -7.41 4.47 -13.87
CA ALA A 42 -6.49 5.01 -12.86
C ALA A 42 -6.75 4.41 -11.47
N HIS A 43 -8.02 4.21 -11.09
CA HIS A 43 -8.39 3.54 -9.85
C HIS A 43 -7.87 2.10 -9.78
N TRP A 44 -8.09 1.30 -10.83
CA TRP A 44 -7.66 -0.09 -10.87
C TRP A 44 -6.13 -0.22 -10.81
N ASP A 45 -5.42 0.61 -11.56
CA ASP A 45 -3.95 0.60 -11.57
C ASP A 45 -3.40 1.00 -10.20
N LEU A 46 -3.99 2.01 -9.55
CA LEU A 46 -3.60 2.41 -8.20
C LEU A 46 -3.89 1.32 -7.16
N ALA A 47 -5.07 0.70 -7.20
CA ALA A 47 -5.45 -0.40 -6.31
C ALA A 47 -4.48 -1.58 -6.41
N ARG A 48 -4.10 -1.96 -7.63
CA ARG A 48 -3.15 -3.04 -7.88
C ARG A 48 -1.77 -2.73 -7.31
N LEU A 49 -1.27 -1.52 -7.52
CA LEU A 49 0.05 -1.12 -7.00
C LEU A 49 0.05 -1.04 -5.48
N LEU A 50 -0.98 -0.47 -4.86
CA LEU A 50 -1.12 -0.39 -3.40
C LEU A 50 -1.17 -1.79 -2.78
N ARG A 51 -1.92 -2.71 -3.38
CA ARG A 51 -1.97 -4.11 -2.93
C ARG A 51 -0.61 -4.78 -3.04
N SER A 52 0.08 -4.61 -4.17
CA SER A 52 1.42 -5.18 -4.39
C SER A 52 2.42 -4.66 -3.34
N TYR A 53 2.43 -3.35 -3.11
CA TYR A 53 3.27 -2.70 -2.11
C TYR A 53 2.96 -3.19 -0.69
N ARG A 54 1.67 -3.32 -0.33
CA ARG A 54 1.23 -3.89 0.95
C ARG A 54 1.73 -5.31 1.16
N LEU A 55 1.56 -6.18 0.17
CA LEU A 55 2.02 -7.56 0.24
C LEU A 55 3.53 -7.64 0.44
N PHE A 56 4.29 -6.85 -0.33
CA PHE A 56 5.74 -6.75 -0.20
C PHE A 56 6.16 -6.37 1.23
N LYS A 57 5.72 -5.21 1.73
CA LYS A 57 6.18 -4.72 3.05
C LYS A 57 5.71 -5.63 4.20
N HIS A 58 4.55 -6.26 4.09
CA HIS A 58 4.09 -7.24 5.09
C HIS A 58 5.00 -8.48 5.09
N ALA A 59 5.20 -9.10 3.93
CA ALA A 59 5.90 -10.37 3.81
C ALA A 59 7.41 -10.24 4.05
N GLU A 60 8.02 -9.17 3.51
CA GLU A 60 9.47 -9.01 3.51
C GLU A 60 9.95 -8.17 4.70
N VAL A 61 9.19 -7.18 5.16
CA VAL A 61 9.67 -6.25 6.21
C VAL A 61 9.02 -6.56 7.56
N PHE A 62 7.71 -6.40 7.66
CA PHE A 62 7.03 -6.40 8.95
C PHE A 62 6.98 -7.78 9.60
N CYS A 63 6.54 -8.83 8.88
CA CYS A 63 6.47 -10.18 9.45
C CYS A 63 7.85 -10.68 9.92
N PRO A 64 8.94 -10.50 9.14
CA PRO A 64 10.27 -10.86 9.61
C PRO A 64 10.75 -10.06 10.83
N ALA A 65 10.55 -8.74 10.86
CA ALA A 65 10.90 -7.90 12.01
C ALA A 65 10.10 -8.29 13.28
N ILE A 66 8.82 -8.63 13.13
CA ILE A 66 7.97 -9.12 14.24
C ILE A 66 8.44 -10.49 14.73
N ALA A 67 8.86 -11.38 13.83
CA ALA A 67 9.26 -12.73 14.19
C ALA A 67 10.66 -12.78 14.84
N GLN A 68 11.60 -11.95 14.36
CA GLN A 68 13.03 -12.10 14.63
C GLN A 68 13.66 -10.89 15.30
N GLY A 69 13.01 -9.72 15.27
CA GLY A 69 13.55 -8.51 15.85
C GLY A 69 13.62 -8.52 17.37
N ASP A 70 14.23 -7.50 17.95
CA ASP A 70 14.19 -7.23 19.38
C ASP A 70 12.82 -6.68 19.84
N THR A 71 12.67 -6.38 21.13
CA THR A 71 11.36 -5.95 21.69
C THR A 71 10.86 -4.65 21.04
N ASP A 72 11.75 -3.74 20.67
CA ASP A 72 11.37 -2.43 20.12
C ASP A 72 11.13 -2.53 18.61
N GLU A 73 11.94 -3.30 17.89
CA GLU A 73 11.76 -3.62 16.47
C GLU A 73 10.41 -4.32 16.24
N ARG A 74 10.08 -5.33 17.06
CA ARG A 74 8.81 -6.07 16.97
C ARG A 74 7.61 -5.16 17.16
N ARG A 75 7.67 -4.31 18.17
CA ARG A 75 6.60 -3.36 18.50
C ARG A 75 6.40 -2.35 17.36
N SER A 76 7.50 -1.77 16.89
CA SER A 76 7.51 -0.82 15.77
C SER A 76 6.91 -1.45 14.51
N ALA A 77 7.34 -2.67 14.15
CA ALA A 77 6.82 -3.39 12.99
C ALA A 77 5.32 -3.74 13.11
N ALA A 78 4.86 -4.16 14.29
CA ALA A 78 3.44 -4.43 14.54
C ALA A 78 2.59 -3.16 14.42
N ASP A 79 3.03 -2.05 15.01
CA ASP A 79 2.32 -0.75 14.92
C ASP A 79 2.26 -0.25 13.47
N MET A 80 3.36 -0.38 12.72
CA MET A 80 3.39 -0.05 11.29
C MET A 80 2.42 -0.91 10.47
N MET A 81 2.35 -2.21 10.75
CA MET A 81 1.43 -3.12 10.07
C MET A 81 -0.04 -2.74 10.30
N VAL A 82 -0.40 -2.40 11.55
CA VAL A 82 -1.76 -1.91 11.89
C VAL A 82 -2.08 -0.59 11.17
N ASN A 83 -1.12 0.33 11.11
CA ASN A 83 -1.30 1.62 10.43
C ASN A 83 -1.46 1.44 8.91
N CYS A 84 -0.69 0.53 8.31
CA CYS A 84 -0.83 0.14 6.91
C CYS A 84 -2.23 -0.42 6.62
N ASP A 85 -2.72 -1.35 7.43
CA ASP A 85 -4.03 -1.97 7.24
C ASP A 85 -5.16 -0.95 7.36
N ARG A 86 -5.03 0.01 8.29
CA ARG A 86 -5.98 1.13 8.41
C ARG A 86 -5.97 2.04 7.18
N ALA A 87 -4.81 2.31 6.60
CA ALA A 87 -4.71 3.08 5.36
C ALA A 87 -5.33 2.34 4.18
N ALA A 88 -5.08 1.02 4.07
CA ALA A 88 -5.69 0.17 3.05
C ALA A 88 -7.22 0.15 3.16
N ALA A 89 -7.77 0.02 4.37
CA ALA A 89 -9.21 0.02 4.59
C ALA A 89 -9.89 1.31 4.11
N ARG A 90 -9.24 2.48 4.27
CA ARG A 90 -9.74 3.77 3.75
C ARG A 90 -9.77 3.80 2.23
N PHE A 91 -8.76 3.20 1.59
CA PHE A 91 -8.73 3.09 0.13
C PHE A 91 -9.81 2.14 -0.38
N ASP A 92 -9.98 0.99 0.27
CA ASP A 92 -11.02 0.01 -0.08
C ASP A 92 -12.43 0.61 0.08
N ASP A 93 -12.67 1.38 1.15
CA ASP A 93 -13.93 2.13 1.36
C ASP A 93 -14.20 3.13 0.23
N TYR A 94 -13.18 3.89 -0.18
CA TYR A 94 -13.28 4.78 -1.34
C TYR A 94 -13.63 4.00 -2.61
N VAL A 95 -12.92 2.91 -2.90
CA VAL A 95 -13.18 2.10 -4.11
C VAL A 95 -14.61 1.56 -4.09
N LEU A 96 -15.09 1.02 -2.98
CA LEU A 96 -16.46 0.54 -2.84
C LEU A 96 -17.47 1.67 -3.09
N ARG A 97 -17.26 2.84 -2.47
CA ARG A 97 -18.18 3.97 -2.57
C ARG A 97 -18.28 4.54 -3.99
N PHE A 98 -17.18 4.62 -4.72
CA PHE A 98 -17.09 5.34 -6.00
C PHE A 98 -16.99 4.45 -7.25
N SER A 99 -16.86 3.13 -7.09
CA SER A 99 -16.91 2.18 -8.22
C SER A 99 -18.33 1.81 -8.65
N GLY A 100 -19.35 2.20 -7.89
CA GLY A 100 -20.73 1.76 -8.08
C GLY A 100 -20.97 0.29 -7.70
N ILE A 101 -19.93 -0.42 -7.23
CA ILE A 101 -20.01 -1.78 -6.72
C ILE A 101 -20.57 -1.71 -5.31
N GLY A 102 -21.86 -2.01 -5.15
CA GLY A 102 -22.54 -1.99 -3.85
C GLY A 102 -23.86 -1.23 -3.80
N GLY A 103 -24.36 -0.72 -4.94
CA GLY A 103 -25.67 -0.06 -5.02
C GLY A 103 -25.71 1.31 -4.33
N THR A 104 -24.56 1.93 -4.09
CA THR A 104 -24.46 3.29 -3.55
C THR A 104 -24.94 4.32 -4.56
N VAL A 105 -25.66 5.33 -4.06
CA VAL A 105 -26.23 6.44 -4.85
C VAL A 105 -25.12 7.11 -5.67
N PRO A 106 -25.37 7.49 -6.94
CA PRO A 106 -24.41 8.24 -7.73
C PRO A 106 -24.01 9.52 -7.00
N VAL A 107 -22.77 9.58 -6.54
CA VAL A 107 -22.18 10.81 -6.00
C VAL A 107 -21.91 11.73 -7.20
N GLY A 108 -22.24 13.01 -7.08
CA GLY A 108 -22.00 13.98 -8.14
C GLY A 108 -20.52 14.00 -8.56
N GLU A 109 -20.26 14.26 -9.85
CA GLU A 109 -18.91 14.27 -10.41
C GLU A 109 -17.92 15.19 -9.65
N PRO A 110 -18.31 16.42 -9.21
CA PRO A 110 -17.41 17.28 -8.42
C PRO A 110 -16.98 16.66 -7.09
N ASP A 111 -17.89 15.97 -6.41
CA ASP A 111 -17.63 15.32 -5.12
C ASP A 111 -16.71 14.10 -5.29
N ARG A 112 -16.86 13.37 -6.39
CA ARG A 112 -15.96 12.27 -6.76
C ARG A 112 -14.54 12.76 -7.02
N ARG A 113 -14.38 13.86 -7.78
CA ARG A 113 -13.08 14.48 -8.06
C ARG A 113 -12.39 14.95 -6.78
N ALA A 114 -13.11 15.68 -5.92
CA ALA A 114 -12.58 16.15 -4.65
C ALA A 114 -12.16 14.98 -3.74
N ALA A 115 -12.98 13.93 -3.65
CA ALA A 115 -12.67 12.73 -2.88
C ALA A 115 -11.43 12.00 -3.41
N MET A 116 -11.26 11.88 -4.73
CA MET A 116 -10.08 11.26 -5.33
C MET A 116 -8.80 12.05 -5.03
N LEU A 117 -8.84 13.38 -5.16
CA LEU A 117 -7.69 14.23 -4.85
C LEU A 117 -7.30 14.13 -3.36
N ALA A 118 -8.29 14.12 -2.47
CA ALA A 118 -8.06 13.91 -1.04
C ALA A 118 -7.44 12.54 -0.74
N LEU A 119 -7.91 11.49 -1.43
CA LEU A 119 -7.34 10.15 -1.32
C LEU A 119 -5.88 10.10 -1.80
N ILE A 120 -5.59 10.67 -2.98
CA ILE A 120 -4.23 10.74 -3.53
C ILE A 120 -3.29 11.43 -2.55
N ALA A 121 -3.70 12.59 -2.00
CA ALA A 121 -2.92 13.31 -1.01
C ALA A 121 -2.68 12.48 0.26
N GLY A 122 -3.72 11.80 0.75
CA GLY A 122 -3.62 10.90 1.91
C GLY A 122 -2.66 9.73 1.67
N ILE A 123 -2.69 9.13 0.48
CA ILE A 123 -1.77 8.05 0.11
C ILE A 123 -0.33 8.57 0.04
N ARG A 124 -0.07 9.71 -0.60
CA ARG A 124 1.27 10.31 -0.67
C ARG A 124 1.84 10.52 0.74
N ALA A 125 1.07 11.16 1.61
CA ALA A 125 1.48 11.39 2.99
C ALA A 125 1.76 10.08 3.75
N HIS A 126 0.95 9.04 3.53
CA HIS A 126 1.17 7.72 4.10
C HIS A 126 2.47 7.08 3.57
N LEU A 127 2.70 7.08 2.26
CA LEU A 127 3.90 6.49 1.64
C LEU A 127 5.19 7.15 2.12
N ASP A 128 5.17 8.47 2.31
CA ASP A 128 6.35 9.21 2.78
C ASP A 128 6.65 8.90 4.25
N ASN A 129 5.63 8.91 5.10
CA ASN A 129 5.78 8.60 6.52
C ASN A 129 6.22 7.15 6.72
N GLU A 130 5.56 6.22 6.03
CA GLU A 130 5.83 4.80 6.14
C GLU A 130 7.19 4.44 5.56
N GLY A 131 7.55 4.98 4.40
CA GLY A 131 8.84 4.71 3.79
C GLY A 131 10.01 5.10 4.69
N ARG A 132 9.95 6.28 5.32
CA ARG A 132 10.96 6.68 6.33
C ARG A 132 10.97 5.77 7.55
N ALA A 133 9.80 5.28 7.98
CA ALA A 133 9.71 4.39 9.13
C ALA A 133 10.28 3.00 8.83
N ILE A 134 10.00 2.46 7.64
CA ILE A 134 10.57 1.20 7.14
C ILE A 134 12.09 1.32 6.99
N GLU A 135 12.58 2.40 6.36
CA GLU A 135 14.02 2.63 6.21
C GLU A 135 14.73 2.65 7.57
N ARG A 136 14.16 3.35 8.56
CA ARG A 136 14.69 3.33 9.94
C ARG A 136 14.68 1.94 10.53
N LEU A 137 13.53 1.24 10.49
CA LEU A 137 13.42 -0.12 11.00
C LEU A 137 14.49 -1.03 10.37
N MET A 138 14.68 -0.96 9.06
CA MET A 138 15.64 -1.80 8.35
C MET A 138 17.11 -1.44 8.63
N ASN A 139 17.42 -0.17 8.85
CA ASN A 139 18.77 0.28 9.23
C ASN A 139 19.10 -0.04 10.69
N ASP A 140 18.10 0.02 11.57
CA ASP A 140 18.24 -0.30 12.99
C ASP A 140 18.25 -1.81 13.22
N TRP A 141 17.76 -2.60 12.26
CA TRP A 141 17.63 -4.05 12.39
C TRP A 141 18.98 -4.76 12.45
N ARG A 142 19.42 -5.09 13.67
CA ARG A 142 20.74 -5.71 13.95
C ARG A 142 20.74 -7.25 13.88
N GLY A 143 19.58 -7.86 13.67
CA GLY A 143 19.31 -9.27 14.01
C GLY A 143 19.25 -10.26 12.85
N MET A 144 20.13 -10.16 11.85
CA MET A 144 20.19 -11.17 10.79
C MET A 144 21.52 -11.93 10.83
N PRO A 145 21.55 -13.22 11.20
CA PRO A 145 22.61 -14.10 10.75
C PRO A 145 22.52 -14.18 9.21
N VAL A 146 23.61 -13.82 8.54
CA VAL A 146 23.79 -14.05 7.10
C VAL A 146 23.63 -15.56 6.85
N GLY A 147 22.54 -15.98 6.20
CA GLY A 147 22.42 -17.36 5.69
C GLY A 147 21.19 -18.19 6.08
N MET A 148 20.12 -17.64 6.65
CA MET A 148 18.90 -18.43 6.80
C MET A 148 18.19 -18.55 5.42
N PRO A 149 17.97 -19.78 4.88
CA PRO A 149 17.27 -19.95 3.62
C PRO A 149 15.84 -19.38 3.73
N PRO A 150 15.25 -18.92 2.61
CA PRO A 150 13.87 -18.44 2.63
C PRO A 150 12.99 -19.56 3.16
N SER A 151 12.39 -19.35 4.32
CA SER A 151 11.27 -20.15 4.78
C SER A 151 10.19 -20.02 3.71
N GLN A 152 9.96 -21.10 2.95
CA GLN A 152 8.85 -21.17 2.04
C GLN A 152 7.60 -20.74 2.80
N PRO A 153 6.77 -19.82 2.25
CA PRO A 153 5.52 -19.47 2.91
C PRO A 153 4.74 -20.77 3.08
N ALA A 154 4.43 -21.12 4.33
CA ALA A 154 3.46 -22.17 4.60
C ALA A 154 2.19 -21.75 3.88
N ALA A 155 1.87 -22.44 2.79
CA ALA A 155 0.67 -22.25 2.01
C ALA A 155 -0.52 -22.57 2.93
N THR A 156 -0.92 -21.58 3.72
CA THR A 156 -2.11 -21.67 4.52
C THR A 156 -3.26 -21.46 3.54
N SER A 157 -3.71 -22.59 2.99
CA SER A 157 -4.95 -22.72 2.27
C SER A 157 -6.09 -22.22 3.16
N LEU A 158 -6.39 -20.92 3.07
CA LEU A 158 -7.56 -20.28 3.68
C LEU A 158 -8.74 -20.17 2.70
N TYR A 159 -8.72 -20.94 1.60
CA TYR A 159 -9.85 -21.07 0.67
C TYR A 159 -10.49 -22.47 0.73
N ALA A 160 -10.64 -23.04 1.92
CA ALA A 160 -11.57 -24.13 2.18
C ALA A 160 -12.57 -23.68 3.25
N ARG A 161 -13.85 -23.54 2.85
CA ARG A 161 -15.04 -23.01 3.56
C ARG A 161 -15.26 -21.52 3.25
N ARG A 162 -16.35 -21.07 2.64
CA ARG A 162 -17.71 -21.64 2.46
C ARG A 162 -18.23 -21.29 1.07
#